data_AF-A0A7J3ZTI4-F1
#
_entry.id   AF-A0A7J3ZTI4-F1
#
_cell.length_a   1.000
_cell.length_b   1.000
_cell.length_c   1.000
_cell.angle_alpha   90.00
_cell.angle_beta   90.00
_cell.angle_gamma   90.00
#
_symmetry.space_group_name_H-M   'P 1'
#
loop_
_entity.id
_entity.type
_entity.pdbx_description
1 polymer ?
#
loop_
_entity_poly.entity_id
_entity_poly.type
_entity_poly.pdbx_seq_one_letter_code
_entity_poly.pdbx_strand_id
1 'polypeptide(L)' 'MSRERAQAMRGLVFLEKISGFILVVIGAILTYSTGKELNNLGAVGCMLLAAGVIVLIIGLLLIIAKAE' A
#
# COMPACT_ATOMS: atom_id res chain seq x y z
N MET A 1 -33.10 -0.16 8.74
CA MET A 1 -31.70 -0.63 8.81
C MET A 1 -31.17 -0.28 10.20
N SER A 2 -30.81 -1.27 11.03
CA SER A 2 -30.44 -1.05 12.45
C SER A 2 -29.17 -0.19 12.57
N ARG A 3 -29.17 0.78 13.49
CA ARG A 3 -28.07 1.73 13.74
C ARG A 3 -26.72 1.05 14.03
N GLU A 4 -26.76 -0.19 14.56
CA GLU A 4 -25.57 -1.02 14.81
C GLU A 4 -24.82 -1.40 13.54
N ARG A 5 -25.53 -1.71 12.44
CA ARG A 5 -24.89 -2.05 11.16
C ARG A 5 -24.20 -0.85 10.54
N ALA A 6 -24.73 0.36 10.71
CA ALA A 6 -24.12 1.58 10.20
C ALA A 6 -22.83 1.96 10.95
N GLN A 7 -22.76 1.71 12.27
CA GLN A 7 -21.53 1.88 13.05
C GLN A 7 -20.46 0.85 12.67
N ALA A 8 -20.84 -0.42 12.52
CA ALA A 8 -19.93 -1.46 12.05
C ALA A 8 -19.37 -1.16 10.65
N MET A 9 -20.21 -0.67 9.73
CA MET A 9 -19.80 -0.29 8.38
C MET A 9 -18.84 0.90 8.37
N ARG A 10 -19.06 1.91 9.23
CA ARG A 10 -18.12 3.03 9.41
C ARG A 10 -16.78 2.58 10.00
N GLY A 11 -16.79 1.71 10.99
CA GLY A 11 -15.58 1.14 11.58
C GLY A 11 -14.78 0.32 10.57
N LEU A 12 -15.46 -0.42 9.70
CA LEU A 12 -14.83 -1.22 8.65
C LEU A 12 -14.17 -0.34 7.58
N VAL A 13 -14.84 0.73 7.14
CA VAL A 13 -14.27 1.71 6.19
C VAL A 13 -13.04 2.41 6.77
N PHE A 14 -13.06 2.71 8.07
CA PHE A 14 -11.92 3.30 8.76
C PHE A 14 -10.72 2.33 8.85
N LEU A 15 -10.99 1.08 9.24
CA LEU A 15 -9.96 0.04 9.31
C LEU A 15 -9.33 -0.24 7.94
N GLU A 16 -10.14 -0.23 6.88
CA GLU A 16 -9.67 -0.42 5.51
C GLU A 16 -8.69 0.68 5.09
N LYS A 17 -9.04 1.97 5.31
CA LYS A 17 -8.13 3.09 5.02
C LYS A 17 -6.83 3.02 5.80
N ILE A 18 -6.88 2.64 7.08
CA ILE A 18 -5.67 2.47 7.90
C ILE A 18 -4.81 1.31 7.37
N SER A 19 -5.42 0.17 7.05
CA SER A 19 -4.68 -0.99 6.52
C SER A 19 -4.01 -0.68 5.18
N GLY A 20 -4.68 0.06 4.29
CA GLY A 20 -4.10 0.54 3.04
C GLY A 20 -2.93 1.49 3.28
N PHE A 21 -3.05 2.42 4.23
CA PHE A 21 -1.97 3.32 4.60
C PHE A 21 -0.75 2.57 5.15
N ILE A 22 -0.96 1.59 6.03
CA ILE A 22 0.11 0.73 6.56
C ILE A 22 0.82 -0.03 5.44
N LEU A 23 0.07 -0.60 4.48
CA LEU A 23 0.63 -1.28 3.32
C LEU A 23 1.51 -0.37 2.45
N VAL A 24 1.07 0.87 2.21
CA VAL A 24 1.86 1.88 1.47
C VAL A 24 3.16 2.19 2.21
N VAL A 25 3.11 2.41 3.53
CA VAL A 25 4.31 2.69 4.34
C VAL A 25 5.28 1.51 4.30
N ILE A 26 4.80 0.28 4.49
CA ILE A 26 5.63 -0.93 4.44
C ILE A 26 6.26 -1.09 3.05
N GLY A 27 5.47 -0.90 1.98
CA GLY A 27 5.96 -0.96 0.60
C GLY A 27 7.05 0.07 0.31
N ALA A 28 6.90 1.30 0.82
CA ALA A 28 7.91 2.35 0.69
C ALA A 28 9.20 2.00 1.44
N ILE A 29 9.10 1.49 2.68
CA ILE A 29 10.26 1.06 3.47
C ILE A 29 11.00 -0.08 2.78
N LEU A 30 10.27 -1.09 2.30
CA LEU A 30 10.85 -2.21 1.54
C LEU A 30 11.56 -1.72 0.29
N THR A 31 10.91 -0.85 -0.49
CA THR A 31 11.48 -0.29 -1.73
C THR A 31 12.75 0.50 -1.45
N TYR A 32 12.77 1.32 -0.39
CA TYR A 32 13.95 2.07 0.03
C TYR A 32 15.08 1.16 0.52
N SER A 33 14.75 0.14 1.31
CA SER A 33 15.71 -0.84 1.83
C SER A 33 16.33 -1.66 0.70
N THR A 34 15.52 -2.18 -0.22
CA THR A 34 15.97 -2.85 -1.45
C THR A 34 16.79 -1.90 -2.33
N GLY A 35 16.43 -0.61 -2.37
CA GLY A 35 17.18 0.42 -3.09
C GLY A 35 18.61 0.60 -2.59
N LYS A 36 18.85 0.47 -1.28
CA LYS A 36 20.20 0.51 -0.70
C LYS A 36 21.04 -0.72 -1.06
N GLU A 37 20.39 -1.86 -1.21
CA GLU A 37 21.02 -3.13 -1.59
C GLU A 37 21.16 -3.30 -3.12
N LEU A 38 20.66 -2.36 -3.94
CA LEU A 38 20.72 -2.42 -5.41
C LEU A 38 22.12 -2.68 -5.95
N ASN A 39 23.13 -2.07 -5.32
CA ASN A 39 24.52 -2.22 -5.76
C ASN A 39 25.07 -3.64 -5.51
N ASN A 40 24.44 -4.39 -4.59
CA ASN A 40 24.82 -5.74 -4.21
C ASN A 40 23.95 -6.82 -4.91
N LEU A 41 22.69 -6.49 -5.25
CA LEU A 41 21.72 -7.41 -5.86
C LEU A 41 21.69 -7.40 -7.40
N GLY A 42 22.29 -6.39 -8.05
CA GLY A 42 22.32 -6.29 -9.51
C GLY A 42 20.92 -6.28 -10.15
N ALA A 43 20.72 -7.02 -11.24
CA ALA A 43 19.48 -7.02 -12.03
C ALA A 43 18.23 -7.45 -11.23
N VAL A 44 18.39 -8.32 -10.23
CA VAL A 44 17.30 -8.81 -9.37
C VAL A 44 16.79 -7.69 -8.46
N GLY A 45 17.70 -6.87 -7.92
CA GLY A 45 17.33 -5.69 -7.13
C GLY A 45 16.53 -4.69 -7.96
N CYS A 46 16.92 -4.50 -9.23
CA CYS A 46 16.24 -3.59 -10.15
C CYS A 46 14.80 -4.06 -10.46
N MET A 47 14.59 -5.37 -10.69
CA MET A 47 13.25 -5.94 -10.90
C MET A 47 12.37 -5.82 -9.65
N LEU A 48 12.94 -6.05 -8.46
CA LEU A 48 12.17 -5.97 -7.20
C LEU A 48 11.75 -4.54 -6.88
N LEU A 49 12.62 -3.56 -7.16
CA LEU A 49 12.32 -2.15 -6.99
C LEU A 49 11.23 -1.69 -7.99
N ALA A 50 11.31 -2.15 -9.25
CA ALA A 50 10.27 -1.89 -10.23
C ALA A 50 8.92 -2.47 -9.80
N ALA A 51 8.89 -3.70 -9.27
CA ALA A 51 7.67 -4.30 -8.72
C ALA A 51 7.13 -3.50 -7.51
N GLY A 52 8.00 -3.03 -6.61
CA GLY A 52 7.61 -2.17 -5.48
C GLY A 52 6.98 -0.85 -5.91
N VAL A 53 7.52 -0.20 -6.95
CA VAL A 53 6.95 1.01 -7.54
C VAL A 53 5.57 0.76 -8.16
N ILE A 54 5.40 -0.36 -8.88
CA ILE A 54 4.10 -0.75 -9.46
C ILE A 54 3.06 -0.95 -8.35
N VAL A 55 3.43 -1.65 -7.26
CA VAL A 55 2.54 -1.85 -6.11
C VAL A 55 2.17 -0.53 -5.44
N LEU A 56 3.11 0.42 -5.31
CA LEU A 56 2.82 1.76 -4.79
C LEU A 56 1.83 2.51 -5.68
N ILE A 57 2.00 2.45 -7.01
CA ILE A 57 1.10 3.10 -7.98
C ILE A 57 -0.30 2.49 -7.88
N ILE A 58 -0.41 1.16 -7.85
CA ILE A 58 -1.70 0.47 -7.70
C ILE A 58 -2.35 0.82 -6.36
N GLY A 59 -1.58 0.85 -5.27
CA GLY A 59 -2.07 1.27 -3.96
C GLY A 59 -2.60 2.70 -3.96
N LEU A 60 -1.91 3.62 -4.64
CA LEU A 60 -2.37 5.00 -4.80
C LEU A 60 -3.66 5.08 -5.61
N LEU A 61 -3.73 4.35 -6.74
CA LEU A 61 -4.91 4.29 -7.60
C LEU A 61 -6.13 3.75 -6.86
N LEU A 62 -5.97 2.73 -6.02
CA LEU A 62 -7.06 2.18 -5.21
C LEU A 62 -7.57 3.17 -4.17
N ILE A 63 -6.68 3.97 -3.56
CA ILE A 63 -7.07 5.03 -2.63
C ILE A 63 -7.85 6.13 -3.37
N ILE A 64 -7.37 6.55 -4.54
CA ILE A 64 -8.01 7.59 -5.36
C ILE A 64 -9.37 7.12 -5.88
N ALA A 65 -9.45 5.90 -6.42
CA ALA A 65 -10.70 5.33 -6.94
C ALA A 65 -11.79 5.13 -5.88
N LYS A 66 -11.43 5.08 -4.59
CA LYS A 66 -12.36 5.07 -3.46
C LYS A 66 -12.63 6.43 -2.84
N ALA A 67 -11.95 7.48 -3.31
CA ALA A 67 -12.14 8.85 -2.87
C ALA A 67 -13.29 9.56 -3.62
N GLU A 68 -13.70 9.02 -4.76
CA GLU A 68 -14.95 9.33 -5.48
C GLU A 68 -16.12 8.49 -4.94
#